data_AF-A5JLA4-F1
#
_entry.id   AF-A5JLA4-F1
#
_cell.length_a   1.000
_cell.length_b   1.000
_cell.length_c   1.000
_cell.angle_alpha   90.00
_cell.angle_beta   90.00
_cell.angle_gamma   90.00
#
_symmetry.space_group_name_H-M   'P 1'
#
loop_
_entity.id
_entity.type
_entity.pdbx_description
1 polymer ?
#
loop_
_entity_poly.entity_id
_entity_poly.type
_entity_poly.pdbx_seq_one_letter_code
_entity_poly.pdbx_strand_id
1 'polypeptide(L)'
;ERLKDEVTVTKIIASVLIYFERVGNENEICRAYLRKIEHLYYKFDPNVLKKKKGEIPVTEVTSMDLMDKFCKFIYAKDNTDRIRTRAILAHIYHHALHDNWFQARDLVLMSHLQETIHVADPPTLILYNRMMANLGLCAFRQGNVKDAHHCLVELMVTAKPKELLAQGLLPQRQHERSAEQEKVEKQRQMPFHMHINLELLECVYLVSAMLLEIPYIAAHEFDARRRMISKTFYQQLRSSERQSLVGPPESMREHVVAAAKAMRCGNWQACSNFIVNKKMNTKVWDLFYEADRVREM
;
A
#
# COMPACT_ATOMS: atom_id res chain seq x y z
N GLU A 1 14.62 -5.53 -20.30
CA GLU A 1 15.48 -4.63 -21.11
C GLU A 1 14.98 -3.19 -21.15
N ARG A 2 13.72 -2.91 -21.52
CA ARG A 2 13.15 -1.55 -21.58
C ARG A 2 13.17 -0.72 -20.28
N LEU A 3 13.30 -1.36 -19.11
CA LEU A 3 13.44 -0.63 -17.84
C LEU A 3 14.78 0.12 -17.74
N LYS A 4 15.82 -0.33 -18.46
CA LYS A 4 17.13 0.34 -18.51
C LYS A 4 17.01 1.75 -19.10
N ASP A 5 16.09 1.95 -20.04
CA ASP A 5 15.86 3.24 -20.72
C ASP A 5 15.24 4.29 -19.77
N GLU A 6 14.66 3.88 -18.65
CA GLU A 6 14.13 4.81 -17.65
C GLU A 6 15.25 5.67 -17.04
N VAL A 7 16.48 5.14 -16.94
CA VAL A 7 17.63 5.90 -16.44
C VAL A 7 17.91 7.09 -17.37
N THR A 8 17.83 6.88 -18.68
CA THR A 8 18.02 7.91 -19.70
C THR A 8 16.92 8.97 -19.61
N VAL A 9 15.66 8.56 -19.46
CA VAL A 9 14.53 9.48 -19.26
C VAL A 9 14.71 10.31 -17.99
N THR A 10 15.13 9.68 -16.89
CA THR A 10 15.35 10.36 -15.60
C THR A 10 16.47 11.39 -15.69
N LYS A 11 17.51 11.14 -16.50
CA LYS A 11 18.59 12.09 -16.79
C LYS A 11 18.10 13.28 -17.59
N ILE A 12 17.31 13.05 -18.65
CA ILE A 12 16.72 14.12 -19.46
C ILE A 12 15.84 15.02 -18.59
N ILE A 13 14.98 14.43 -17.75
CA ILE A 13 14.15 15.19 -16.80
C ILE A 13 15.01 16.05 -15.88
N ALA A 14 16.15 15.53 -15.39
CA ALA A 14 17.07 16.31 -14.56
C ALA A 14 17.71 17.49 -15.32
N SER A 15 18.12 17.29 -16.57
CA SER A 15 18.65 18.38 -17.42
C SER A 15 17.60 19.45 -17.71
N VAL A 16 16.36 19.02 -17.97
CA VAL A 16 15.21 19.90 -18.20
C VAL A 16 14.87 20.70 -16.94
N LEU A 17 14.96 20.08 -15.75
CA LEU A 17 14.78 20.78 -14.48
C LEU A 17 15.82 21.88 -14.28
N ILE A 18 17.10 21.61 -14.53
CA ILE A 18 18.17 22.61 -14.40
C ILE A 18 17.93 23.80 -15.34
N TYR A 19 17.37 23.54 -16.52
CA TYR A 19 16.99 24.59 -17.46
C TYR A 19 15.80 25.41 -16.96
N PHE A 20 14.72 24.76 -16.52
CA PHE A 20 13.54 25.45 -15.99
C PHE A 20 13.80 26.20 -14.68
N GLU A 21 14.73 25.75 -13.84
CA GLU A 21 15.16 26.51 -12.65
C GLU A 21 15.85 27.83 -13.01
N ARG A 22 16.43 27.95 -14.22
CA ARG A 22 17.12 29.16 -14.67
C ARG A 22 16.24 30.14 -15.46
N VAL A 23 15.28 29.61 -16.22
CA VAL A 23 14.53 30.38 -17.23
C VAL A 23 13.00 30.27 -17.04
N GLY A 24 12.53 29.26 -16.31
CA GLY A 24 11.14 28.83 -16.34
C GLY A 24 10.18 29.65 -15.48
N ASN A 25 8.90 29.60 -15.87
CA ASN A 25 7.78 30.10 -15.09
C ASN A 25 7.44 29.15 -13.93
N GLU A 26 6.89 29.67 -12.82
CA GLU A 26 6.57 28.89 -11.62
C GLU A 26 5.68 27.66 -11.93
N ASN A 27 4.70 27.81 -12.82
CA ASN A 27 3.81 26.72 -13.25
C ASN A 27 4.53 25.61 -14.04
N GLU A 28 5.53 25.97 -14.84
CA GLU A 28 6.30 25.00 -15.63
C GLU A 28 7.25 24.21 -14.73
N ILE A 29 7.84 24.89 -13.73
CA ILE A 29 8.66 24.29 -12.69
C ILE A 29 7.82 23.27 -11.89
N CYS A 30 6.60 23.62 -11.47
CA CYS A 30 5.70 22.70 -10.77
C CYS A 30 5.39 21.43 -11.59
N ARG A 31 5.17 21.57 -12.91
CA ARG A 31 4.94 20.42 -13.79
C ARG A 31 6.19 19.54 -13.94
N ALA A 32 7.36 20.17 -14.09
CA ALA A 32 8.61 19.44 -14.20
C ALA A 32 8.96 18.70 -12.90
N TYR A 33 8.72 19.32 -11.74
CA TYR A 33 8.86 18.66 -10.43
C TYR A 33 7.89 17.50 -10.27
N LEU A 34 6.62 17.64 -10.67
CA LEU A 34 5.68 16.53 -10.65
C LEU A 34 6.19 15.34 -11.47
N ARG A 35 6.73 15.59 -12.68
CA ARG A 35 7.33 14.51 -13.50
C ARG A 35 8.50 13.83 -12.82
N LYS A 36 9.37 14.60 -12.14
CA LYS A 36 10.48 14.02 -11.39
C LYS A 36 10.00 13.18 -10.20
N ILE A 37 8.98 13.67 -9.49
CA ILE A 37 8.34 12.96 -8.38
C ILE A 37 7.74 11.63 -8.87
N GLU A 38 7.04 11.62 -10.01
CA GLU A 38 6.45 10.40 -10.61
C GLU A 38 7.47 9.29 -10.88
N HIS A 39 8.74 9.64 -11.14
CA HIS A 39 9.82 8.66 -11.35
C HIS A 39 10.60 8.29 -10.07
N LEU A 40 10.38 9.01 -8.97
CA LEU A 40 11.11 8.84 -7.71
C LEU A 40 10.26 8.16 -6.62
N TYR A 41 8.96 8.47 -6.53
CA TYR A 41 8.14 8.13 -5.35
C TYR A 41 8.06 6.64 -5.04
N TYR A 42 8.10 5.79 -6.07
CA TYR A 42 7.97 4.33 -5.93
C TYR A 42 9.31 3.61 -5.75
N LYS A 43 10.44 4.30 -5.90
CA LYS A 43 11.78 3.72 -5.75
C LYS A 43 12.15 3.72 -4.28
N PHE A 44 12.45 2.53 -3.77
CA PHE A 44 12.99 2.37 -2.44
C PHE A 44 14.48 2.71 -2.45
N ASP A 45 14.89 3.55 -1.52
CA ASP A 45 16.26 4.00 -1.35
C ASP A 45 16.78 3.46 -0.02
N PRO A 46 17.59 2.40 -0.03
CA PRO A 46 18.12 1.80 1.20
C PRO A 46 19.04 2.78 1.96
N ASN A 47 19.54 3.83 1.30
CA ASN A 47 20.39 4.84 1.94
C ASN A 47 19.59 5.70 2.93
N VAL A 48 18.27 5.87 2.73
CA VAL A 48 17.38 6.56 3.70
C VAL A 48 17.35 5.81 5.03
N LEU A 49 17.29 4.48 4.98
CA LEU A 49 17.26 3.64 6.17
C LEU A 49 18.63 3.52 6.83
N LYS A 50 19.71 3.50 6.04
CA LYS A 50 21.08 3.56 6.57
C LYS A 50 21.39 4.91 7.22
N LYS A 51 20.89 6.02 6.66
CA LYS A 51 20.92 7.36 7.29
C LYS A 51 20.16 7.37 8.61
N LYS A 52 18.97 6.74 8.69
CA LYS A 52 18.22 6.55 9.95
C LYS A 52 18.95 5.68 10.98
N LYS A 53 19.66 4.64 10.53
CA LYS A 53 20.47 3.77 11.39
C LYS A 53 21.82 4.41 11.79
N GLY A 54 22.13 5.60 11.28
CA GLY A 54 23.31 6.38 11.66
C GLY A 54 24.61 5.99 10.94
N GLU A 55 24.53 5.17 9.88
CA GLU A 55 25.72 4.65 9.18
C GLU A 55 26.27 5.59 8.08
N ILE A 56 25.55 6.67 7.73
CA ILE A 56 25.93 7.59 6.64
C ILE A 56 25.92 9.05 7.16
N PRO A 57 26.89 9.90 6.75
CA PRO A 57 26.93 11.31 7.15
C PRO A 57 25.71 12.11 6.63
N VAL A 58 25.30 13.10 7.43
CA VAL A 58 24.14 14.00 7.22
C VAL A 58 24.18 14.77 5.87
N THR A 59 25.35 14.83 5.24
CA THR A 59 25.63 15.59 4.01
C THR A 59 25.11 14.97 2.72
N GLU A 60 24.76 13.68 2.67
CA GLU A 60 24.18 13.10 1.46
C GLU A 60 22.70 13.50 1.32
N VAL A 61 22.43 14.26 0.25
CA VAL A 61 21.07 14.64 -0.16
C VAL A 61 20.30 13.37 -0.43
N THR A 62 19.37 13.04 0.46
CA THR A 62 18.63 11.80 0.39
C THR A 62 17.42 11.96 -0.54
N SER A 63 16.94 10.86 -1.13
CA SER A 63 15.71 10.86 -1.94
C SER A 63 14.51 11.50 -1.22
N MET A 64 14.45 11.39 0.11
CA MET A 64 13.45 12.03 0.96
C MET A 64 13.59 13.56 1.03
N ASP A 65 14.81 14.08 1.17
CA ASP A 65 15.07 15.53 1.22
C ASP A 65 14.70 16.20 -0.11
N LEU A 66 14.96 15.52 -1.23
CA LEU A 66 14.54 15.97 -2.56
C LEU A 66 13.02 15.98 -2.70
N MET A 67 12.36 14.91 -2.26
CA MET A 67 10.89 14.81 -2.29
C MET A 67 10.26 15.94 -1.47
N ASP A 68 10.74 16.15 -0.24
CA ASP A 68 10.27 17.23 0.64
C ASP A 68 10.45 18.60 -0.01
N LYS A 69 11.62 18.88 -0.62
CA LYS A 69 11.88 20.15 -1.31
C LYS A 69 10.91 20.38 -2.46
N PHE A 70 10.71 19.38 -3.31
CA PHE A 70 9.81 19.48 -4.46
C PHE A 70 8.35 19.62 -4.03
N CYS A 71 7.90 18.83 -3.05
CA CYS A 71 6.53 18.90 -2.53
C CYS A 71 6.25 20.24 -1.84
N LYS A 72 7.16 20.75 -0.99
CA LYS A 72 7.01 22.08 -0.36
C LYS A 72 6.93 23.20 -1.39
N PHE A 73 7.71 23.13 -2.47
CA PHE A 73 7.63 24.09 -3.57
C PHE A 73 6.26 24.05 -4.26
N ILE A 74 5.77 22.84 -4.60
CA ILE A 74 4.45 22.67 -5.20
C ILE A 74 3.35 23.21 -4.28
N TYR A 75 3.44 22.99 -2.97
CA TYR A 75 2.44 23.49 -2.02
C TYR A 75 2.35 25.02 -1.98
N ALA A 76 3.49 25.71 -2.09
CA ALA A 76 3.55 27.17 -1.98
C ALA A 76 3.22 27.91 -3.28
N LYS A 77 3.53 27.30 -4.44
CA LYS A 77 3.55 28.00 -5.74
C LYS A 77 2.49 27.55 -6.73
N ASP A 78 1.80 26.44 -6.46
CA ASP A 78 0.84 25.89 -7.39
C ASP A 78 -0.57 26.46 -7.16
N ASN A 79 -1.14 27.02 -8.23
CA ASN A 79 -2.53 27.50 -8.27
C ASN A 79 -3.52 26.39 -8.65
N THR A 80 -3.06 25.22 -9.08
CA THR A 80 -3.92 24.10 -9.48
C THR A 80 -4.04 23.04 -8.39
N ASP A 81 -5.25 22.80 -7.89
CA ASP A 81 -5.46 21.80 -6.83
C ASP A 81 -5.10 20.37 -7.29
N ARG A 82 -5.16 20.08 -8.59
CA ARG A 82 -4.84 18.75 -9.13
C ARG A 82 -3.37 18.37 -8.97
N ILE A 83 -2.44 19.27 -9.32
CA ILE A 83 -1.00 18.98 -9.23
C ILE A 83 -0.60 18.90 -7.74
N ARG A 84 -1.13 19.81 -6.92
CA ARG A 84 -1.01 19.76 -5.46
C ARG A 84 -1.46 18.41 -4.88
N THR A 85 -2.66 17.93 -5.20
CA THR A 85 -3.16 16.63 -4.70
C THR A 85 -2.28 15.47 -5.12
N ARG A 86 -1.84 15.41 -6.38
CA ARG A 86 -0.92 14.34 -6.85
C ARG A 86 0.43 14.39 -6.13
N ALA A 87 0.96 15.59 -5.89
CA ALA A 87 2.20 15.76 -5.14
C ALA A 87 2.06 15.29 -3.69
N ILE A 88 0.95 15.61 -3.01
CA ILE A 88 0.66 15.13 -1.65
C ILE A 88 0.59 13.59 -1.62
N LEU A 89 -0.16 12.98 -2.54
CA LEU A 89 -0.29 11.52 -2.60
C LEU A 89 1.05 10.82 -2.82
N ALA A 90 1.88 11.33 -3.73
CA ALA A 90 3.21 10.80 -3.99
C ALA A 90 4.16 10.99 -2.80
N HIS A 91 4.04 12.12 -2.10
CA HIS A 91 4.80 12.43 -0.89
C HIS A 91 4.49 11.43 0.24
N ILE A 92 3.21 11.19 0.51
CA ILE A 92 2.76 10.21 1.52
C ILE A 92 3.22 8.81 1.15
N TYR A 93 3.09 8.42 -0.12
CA TYR A 93 3.54 7.11 -0.60
C TYR A 93 5.03 6.91 -0.34
N HIS A 94 5.86 7.93 -0.58
CA HIS A 94 7.30 7.86 -0.36
C HIS A 94 7.64 7.76 1.13
N HIS A 95 7.00 8.55 1.99
CA HIS A 95 7.18 8.42 3.45
C HIS A 95 6.78 7.05 3.98
N ALA A 96 5.66 6.51 3.50
CA ALA A 96 5.21 5.18 3.87
C ALA A 96 6.19 4.08 3.43
N LEU A 97 6.83 4.23 2.26
CA LEU A 97 7.81 3.29 1.74
C LEU A 97 9.08 3.23 2.62
N HIS A 98 9.49 4.37 3.19
CA HIS A 98 10.70 4.51 4.02
C HIS A 98 10.47 4.40 5.53
N ASP A 99 9.35 3.80 5.96
CA ASP A 99 9.04 3.57 7.38
C ASP A 99 8.82 4.82 8.23
N ASN A 100 8.42 5.94 7.61
CA ASN A 100 7.99 7.14 8.32
C ASN A 100 6.47 7.15 8.50
N TRP A 101 5.96 6.22 9.31
CA TRP A 101 4.51 6.07 9.48
C TRP A 101 3.84 7.31 10.07
N PHE A 102 4.38 7.87 11.17
CA PHE A 102 3.76 9.02 11.84
C PHE A 102 3.67 10.24 10.93
N GLN A 103 4.74 10.56 10.22
CA GLN A 103 4.77 11.68 9.27
C GLN A 103 3.79 11.45 8.10
N ALA A 104 3.74 10.24 7.56
CA ALA A 104 2.80 9.89 6.50
C ALA A 104 1.34 10.03 6.97
N ARG A 105 1.02 9.54 8.17
CA ARG A 105 -0.31 9.65 8.79
C ARG A 105 -0.72 11.10 9.01
N ASP A 106 0.18 11.90 9.57
CA ASP A 106 -0.13 13.30 9.87
C ASP A 106 -0.33 14.10 8.57
N LEU A 107 0.42 13.80 7.50
CA LEU A 107 0.19 14.37 6.17
C LEU A 107 -1.17 13.98 5.57
N VAL A 108 -1.61 12.73 5.75
CA VAL A 108 -2.96 12.30 5.30
C VAL A 108 -4.04 13.11 6.02
N LEU A 109 -3.92 13.28 7.34
CA LEU A 109 -4.90 14.01 8.15
C LEU A 109 -4.91 15.51 7.82
N MET A 110 -3.74 16.14 7.66
CA MET A 110 -3.63 17.57 7.35
C MET A 110 -4.14 17.93 5.96
N SER A 111 -4.10 16.99 5.02
CA SER A 111 -4.45 17.24 3.61
C SER A 111 -5.93 17.14 3.30
N HIS A 112 -6.76 16.64 4.24
CA HIS A 112 -8.22 16.47 4.08
C HIS A 112 -8.62 15.79 2.77
N LEU A 113 -7.77 14.89 2.27
CA LEU A 113 -7.95 14.30 0.95
C LEU A 113 -9.21 13.42 0.87
N GLN A 114 -9.62 12.78 1.97
CA GLN A 114 -10.77 11.85 2.01
C GLN A 114 -12.07 12.48 1.47
N GLU A 115 -12.27 13.78 1.65
CA GLU A 115 -13.47 14.49 1.18
C GLU A 115 -13.42 14.82 -0.31
N THR A 116 -12.23 15.06 -0.86
CA THR A 116 -12.03 15.57 -2.23
C THR A 116 -11.77 14.46 -3.26
N ILE A 117 -11.36 13.28 -2.81
CA ILE A 117 -10.93 12.18 -3.69
C ILE A 117 -12.05 11.64 -4.58
N HIS A 118 -13.30 11.60 -4.11
CA HIS A 118 -14.40 10.99 -4.87
C HIS A 118 -14.69 11.68 -6.21
N VAL A 119 -14.34 12.96 -6.34
CA VAL A 119 -14.53 13.77 -7.57
C VAL A 119 -13.28 13.76 -8.46
N ALA A 120 -12.19 13.16 -7.99
CA ALA A 120 -10.90 13.22 -8.68
C ALA A 120 -10.86 12.36 -9.96
N ASP A 121 -9.87 12.65 -10.81
CA ASP A 121 -9.64 11.89 -12.02
C ASP A 121 -9.20 10.44 -11.72
N PRO A 122 -9.57 9.47 -12.56
CA PRO A 122 -9.25 8.05 -12.33
C PRO A 122 -7.75 7.75 -12.06
N PRO A 123 -6.77 8.39 -12.71
CA PRO A 123 -5.36 8.20 -12.38
C PRO A 123 -4.98 8.64 -10.96
N THR A 124 -5.62 9.69 -10.45
CA THR A 124 -5.40 10.18 -9.08
C THR A 124 -6.07 9.27 -8.06
N LEU A 125 -7.24 8.69 -8.39
CA LEU A 125 -7.87 7.63 -7.59
C LEU A 125 -6.98 6.38 -7.48
N ILE A 126 -6.36 5.96 -8.58
CA ILE A 126 -5.41 4.84 -8.58
C ILE A 126 -4.22 5.16 -7.65
N LEU A 127 -3.68 6.38 -7.74
CA LEU A 127 -2.58 6.81 -6.86
C LEU A 127 -3.01 6.84 -5.38
N TYR A 128 -4.22 7.29 -5.07
CA TYR A 128 -4.78 7.26 -3.72
C TYR A 128 -4.91 5.83 -3.19
N ASN A 129 -5.52 4.92 -3.94
CA ASN A 129 -5.66 3.52 -3.54
C ASN A 129 -4.29 2.86 -3.27
N ARG A 130 -3.29 3.18 -4.09
CA ARG A 130 -1.92 2.69 -3.92
C ARG A 130 -1.23 3.29 -2.71
N MET A 131 -1.44 4.59 -2.45
CA MET A 131 -0.95 5.26 -1.25
C MET A 131 -1.57 4.63 0.01
N MET A 132 -2.88 4.40 0.03
CA MET A 132 -3.57 3.74 1.14
C MET A 132 -3.08 2.32 1.38
N ALA A 133 -2.86 1.54 0.32
CA ALA A 133 -2.27 0.21 0.41
C ALA A 133 -0.88 0.25 1.06
N ASN A 134 0.01 1.15 0.61
CA ASN A 134 1.35 1.29 1.16
C ASN A 134 1.36 1.83 2.59
N LEU A 135 0.47 2.76 2.92
CA LEU A 135 0.32 3.28 4.27
C LEU A 135 -0.12 2.18 5.24
N GLY A 136 -1.04 1.32 4.82
CA GLY A 136 -1.45 0.13 5.58
C GLY A 136 -0.30 -0.86 5.80
N LEU A 137 0.52 -1.11 4.76
CA LEU A 137 1.73 -1.92 4.89
C LEU A 137 2.75 -1.28 5.85
N CYS A 138 2.95 0.04 5.79
CA CYS A 138 3.83 0.78 6.69
C CYS A 138 3.35 0.69 8.15
N ALA A 139 2.05 0.87 8.38
CA ALA A 139 1.43 0.76 9.71
C ALA A 139 1.66 -0.63 10.31
N PHE A 140 1.53 -1.68 9.49
CA PHE A 140 1.78 -3.05 9.90
C PHE A 140 3.25 -3.29 10.26
N ARG A 141 4.19 -2.75 9.48
CA ARG A 141 5.64 -2.86 9.76
C ARG A 141 6.05 -2.18 11.07
N GLN A 142 5.35 -1.13 11.50
CA GLN A 142 5.57 -0.46 12.79
C GLN A 142 4.79 -1.11 13.95
N GLY A 143 3.96 -2.11 13.65
CA GLY A 143 3.17 -2.85 14.62
C GLY A 143 1.84 -2.23 15.03
N ASN A 144 1.40 -1.20 14.33
CA ASN A 144 0.09 -0.60 14.53
C ASN A 144 -0.98 -1.37 13.75
N VAL A 145 -1.34 -2.55 14.27
CA VAL A 145 -2.28 -3.49 13.63
C VAL A 145 -3.68 -2.88 13.44
N LYS A 146 -4.14 -2.07 14.41
CA LYS A 146 -5.43 -1.37 14.33
C LYS A 146 -5.50 -0.43 13.14
N ASP A 147 -4.46 0.39 12.97
CA ASP A 147 -4.41 1.39 11.90
C ASP A 147 -4.18 0.73 10.54
N ALA A 148 -3.36 -0.33 10.49
CA ALA A 148 -3.19 -1.15 9.29
C ALA A 148 -4.54 -1.73 8.82
N HIS A 149 -5.35 -2.25 9.74
CA HIS A 149 -6.68 -2.72 9.42
C HIS A 149 -7.56 -1.59 8.87
N HIS A 150 -7.67 -0.45 9.56
CA HIS A 150 -8.49 0.67 9.12
C HIS A 150 -8.14 1.17 7.71
N CYS A 151 -6.85 1.29 7.38
CA CYS A 151 -6.42 1.72 6.05
C CYS A 151 -6.77 0.71 4.93
N LEU A 152 -6.77 -0.59 5.24
CA LEU A 152 -6.93 -1.65 4.24
C LEU A 152 -8.38 -2.14 4.07
N VAL A 153 -9.26 -1.88 5.04
CA VAL A 153 -10.67 -2.32 5.01
C VAL A 153 -11.39 -1.86 3.75
N GLU A 154 -11.32 -0.57 3.39
CA GLU A 154 -12.05 -0.03 2.23
C GLU A 154 -11.60 -0.69 0.92
N LEU A 155 -10.30 -0.93 0.78
CA LEU A 155 -9.72 -1.55 -0.41
C LEU A 155 -10.09 -3.03 -0.53
N MET A 156 -10.10 -3.76 0.58
CA MET A 156 -10.32 -5.21 0.60
C MET A 156 -11.80 -5.61 0.59
N VAL A 157 -12.69 -4.81 1.18
CA VAL A 157 -14.15 -5.06 1.17
C VAL A 157 -14.71 -5.05 -0.26
N THR A 158 -14.13 -4.24 -1.15
CA THR A 158 -14.59 -4.10 -2.54
C THR A 158 -14.29 -5.35 -3.40
N ALA A 159 -13.56 -6.35 -2.88
CA ALA A 159 -13.24 -7.65 -3.50
C ALA A 159 -12.57 -7.61 -4.89
N LYS A 160 -12.27 -6.42 -5.44
CA LYS A 160 -11.56 -6.20 -6.70
C LYS A 160 -10.27 -5.37 -6.52
N PRO A 161 -9.36 -5.71 -5.57
CA PRO A 161 -8.16 -4.91 -5.32
C PRO A 161 -7.22 -4.82 -6.53
N LYS A 162 -7.21 -5.85 -7.40
CA LYS A 162 -6.40 -5.87 -8.63
C LYS A 162 -6.79 -4.79 -9.64
N GLU A 163 -8.09 -4.53 -9.78
CA GLU A 163 -8.63 -3.49 -10.67
C GLU A 163 -8.44 -2.10 -10.06
N LEU A 164 -8.74 -1.95 -8.76
CA LEU A 164 -8.61 -0.68 -8.03
C LEU A 164 -7.16 -0.16 -7.96
N LEU A 165 -6.19 -1.07 -7.94
CA LEU A 165 -4.76 -0.75 -7.98
C LEU A 165 -4.19 -0.69 -9.41
N ALA A 166 -5.05 -0.87 -10.42
CA ALA A 166 -4.70 -0.87 -11.85
C ALA A 166 -3.54 -1.83 -12.21
N GLN A 167 -3.50 -3.01 -11.57
CA GLN A 167 -2.49 -4.04 -11.80
C GLN A 167 -2.94 -5.14 -12.77
N GLY A 168 -4.18 -5.05 -13.25
CA GLY A 168 -4.74 -5.95 -14.24
C GLY A 168 -6.25 -5.97 -14.17
N LEU A 169 -6.86 -6.50 -15.22
CA LEU A 169 -8.29 -6.74 -15.28
C LEU A 169 -8.53 -8.16 -14.76
N LEU A 170 -9.52 -8.36 -13.89
CA LEU A 170 -10.05 -9.70 -13.73
C LEU A 170 -10.83 -10.03 -15.00
N PRO A 171 -10.70 -11.25 -15.56
CA PRO A 171 -11.57 -11.68 -16.63
C PRO A 171 -13.01 -11.74 -16.09
N GLN A 172 -13.77 -10.68 -16.31
CA GLN A 172 -15.18 -10.63 -15.97
C GLN A 172 -15.96 -11.38 -17.05
N ARG A 173 -17.08 -12.02 -16.68
CA ARG A 173 -18.00 -12.62 -17.65
C ARG A 173 -18.37 -11.56 -18.69
N GLN A 174 -18.30 -11.95 -19.96
CA GLN A 174 -18.37 -11.21 -21.23
C GLN A 174 -19.47 -10.13 -21.41
N HIS A 175 -20.28 -9.80 -20.41
CA HIS A 175 -21.52 -9.03 -20.56
C HIS A 175 -21.57 -7.68 -19.81
N GLU A 176 -20.55 -7.31 -19.02
CA GLU A 176 -20.58 -6.06 -18.23
C GLU A 176 -19.71 -4.91 -18.78
N ARG A 177 -18.85 -5.13 -19.78
CA ARG A 177 -17.96 -4.07 -20.30
C ARG A 177 -18.01 -3.95 -21.82
N SER A 178 -18.09 -2.71 -22.31
CA SER A 178 -17.85 -2.39 -23.72
C SER A 178 -16.36 -2.53 -24.04
N ALA A 179 -16.02 -3.05 -25.22
CA ALA A 179 -14.65 -3.24 -25.69
C ALA A 179 -13.82 -1.93 -25.69
N GLU A 180 -14.49 -0.77 -25.84
CA GLU A 180 -13.84 0.54 -25.76
C GLU A 180 -13.42 0.92 -24.34
N GLN A 181 -14.24 0.59 -23.34
CA GLN A 181 -13.94 0.85 -21.93
C GLN A 181 -12.77 -0.03 -21.47
N GLU A 182 -12.74 -1.29 -21.88
CA GLU A 182 -11.64 -2.21 -21.57
C GLU A 182 -10.31 -1.72 -22.16
N LYS A 183 -10.33 -1.18 -23.38
CA LYS A 183 -9.13 -0.60 -24.03
C LYS A 183 -8.60 0.60 -23.25
N VAL A 184 -9.47 1.49 -22.78
CA VAL A 184 -9.09 2.67 -21.99
C VAL A 184 -8.56 2.25 -20.60
N GLU A 185 -9.17 1.27 -19.96
CA GLU A 185 -8.68 0.75 -18.67
C GLU A 185 -7.34 0.03 -18.82
N LYS A 186 -7.16 -0.74 -19.89
CA LYS A 186 -5.89 -1.40 -20.21
C LYS A 186 -4.77 -0.39 -20.45
N GLN A 187 -5.08 0.76 -21.06
CA GLN A 187 -4.13 1.87 -21.23
C GLN A 187 -3.77 2.57 -19.90
N ARG A 188 -4.65 2.51 -18.89
CA ARG A 188 -4.43 3.11 -17.56
C ARG A 188 -3.70 2.17 -16.59
N GLN A 189 -3.39 0.95 -17.01
CA GLN A 189 -2.69 -0.01 -16.15
C GLN A 189 -1.27 0.46 -15.83
N MET A 190 -0.90 0.28 -14.58
CA MET A 190 0.45 0.62 -14.13
C MET A 190 1.45 -0.41 -14.65
N PRO A 191 2.71 -0.01 -14.91
CA PRO A 191 3.78 -0.95 -15.23
C PRO A 191 4.07 -1.93 -14.09
N PHE A 192 4.56 -3.12 -14.43
CA PHE A 192 4.82 -4.21 -13.47
C PHE A 192 5.80 -3.83 -12.35
N HIS A 193 6.81 -3.02 -12.61
CA HIS A 193 7.77 -2.57 -11.59
C HIS A 193 7.14 -1.64 -10.53
N MET A 194 5.93 -1.12 -10.77
CA MET A 194 5.15 -0.39 -9.79
C MET A 194 4.09 -1.29 -9.13
N HIS A 195 3.96 -2.56 -9.49
CA HIS A 195 2.93 -3.40 -8.87
C HIS A 195 3.29 -3.71 -7.41
N ILE A 196 2.27 -3.67 -6.56
CA ILE A 196 2.33 -4.10 -5.16
C ILE A 196 1.78 -5.52 -5.13
N ASN A 197 2.48 -6.47 -4.50
CA ASN A 197 1.99 -7.85 -4.41
C ASN A 197 0.64 -7.90 -3.67
N LEU A 198 -0.39 -8.41 -4.34
CA LEU A 198 -1.74 -8.52 -3.79
C LEU A 198 -1.83 -9.58 -2.69
N GLU A 199 -1.07 -10.67 -2.80
CA GLU A 199 -1.05 -11.72 -1.77
C GLU A 199 -0.48 -11.16 -0.46
N LEU A 200 0.58 -10.34 -0.54
CA LEU A 200 1.16 -9.65 0.61
C LEU A 200 0.13 -8.74 1.29
N LEU A 201 -0.56 -7.93 0.49
CA LEU A 201 -1.55 -6.97 0.98
C LEU A 201 -2.75 -7.67 1.64
N GLU A 202 -3.23 -8.74 1.01
CA GLU A 202 -4.30 -9.57 1.58
C GLU A 202 -3.85 -10.27 2.86
N CYS A 203 -2.59 -10.71 2.96
CA CYS A 203 -2.08 -11.36 4.16
C CYS A 203 -2.04 -10.41 5.33
N VAL A 204 -1.47 -9.23 5.13
CA VAL A 204 -1.41 -8.18 6.15
C VAL A 204 -2.81 -7.80 6.61
N TYR A 205 -3.76 -7.67 5.68
CA TYR A 205 -5.15 -7.41 6.03
C TYR A 205 -5.78 -8.53 6.86
N LEU A 206 -5.66 -9.80 6.44
CA LEU A 206 -6.27 -10.92 7.13
C LEU A 206 -5.63 -11.18 8.49
N VAL A 207 -4.32 -11.05 8.63
CA VAL A 207 -3.62 -11.14 9.93
C VAL A 207 -4.06 -10.01 10.86
N SER A 208 -4.18 -8.78 10.34
CA SER A 208 -4.66 -7.65 11.14
C SER A 208 -6.11 -7.83 11.57
N ALA A 209 -6.98 -8.33 10.69
CA ALA A 209 -8.35 -8.67 11.02
C ALA A 209 -8.40 -9.81 12.07
N MET A 210 -7.60 -10.86 11.90
CA MET A 210 -7.52 -11.99 12.81
C MET A 210 -7.22 -11.54 14.25
N LEU A 211 -6.20 -10.69 14.43
CA LEU A 211 -5.76 -10.20 15.74
C LEU A 211 -6.79 -9.28 16.41
N LEU A 212 -7.63 -8.58 15.65
CA LEU A 212 -8.68 -7.72 16.20
C LEU A 212 -10.00 -8.48 16.45
N GLU A 213 -10.38 -9.33 15.51
CA GLU A 213 -11.67 -10.00 15.52
C GLU A 213 -11.72 -11.17 16.49
N ILE A 214 -10.67 -11.99 16.58
CA ILE A 214 -10.73 -13.20 17.41
C ILE A 214 -10.90 -12.87 18.90
N PRO A 215 -10.12 -11.94 19.49
CA PRO A 215 -10.35 -11.55 20.87
C PRO A 215 -11.74 -10.96 21.09
N TYR A 216 -12.22 -10.15 20.13
CA TYR A 216 -13.57 -9.56 20.20
C TYR A 216 -14.66 -10.63 20.15
N ILE A 217 -14.51 -11.62 19.27
CA ILE A 217 -15.39 -12.78 19.13
C ILE A 217 -15.40 -13.58 20.44
N ALA A 218 -14.23 -13.95 20.97
CA ALA A 218 -14.14 -14.70 22.22
C ALA A 218 -14.81 -13.98 23.40
N ALA A 219 -14.63 -12.67 23.52
CA ALA A 219 -15.26 -11.88 24.57
C ALA A 219 -16.80 -11.77 24.46
N HIS A 220 -17.33 -11.78 23.22
CA HIS A 220 -18.76 -11.62 22.93
C HIS A 220 -19.35 -12.90 22.34
N GLU A 221 -18.95 -14.07 22.83
CA GLU A 221 -19.51 -15.35 22.38
C GLU A 221 -20.96 -15.54 22.80
N PHE A 222 -21.33 -14.98 23.96
CA PHE A 222 -22.67 -15.10 24.55
C PHE A 222 -23.60 -13.91 24.29
N ASP A 223 -23.13 -12.85 23.62
CA ASP A 223 -23.92 -11.64 23.36
C ASP A 223 -24.65 -11.72 22.01
N ALA A 224 -25.97 -11.55 22.04
CA ALA A 224 -26.84 -11.58 20.88
C ALA A 224 -26.68 -10.35 19.96
N ARG A 225 -26.12 -9.23 20.43
CA ARG A 225 -25.95 -7.97 19.66
C ARG A 225 -24.50 -7.73 19.24
N ARG A 226 -23.87 -8.74 18.65
CA ARG A 226 -22.48 -8.67 18.19
C ARG A 226 -22.29 -7.65 17.04
N ARG A 227 -21.39 -6.68 17.22
CA ARG A 227 -20.90 -5.83 16.10
C ARG A 227 -19.73 -6.53 15.42
N MET A 228 -19.88 -6.93 14.16
CA MET A 228 -18.77 -7.50 13.37
C MET A 228 -17.83 -6.37 12.92
N ILE A 229 -16.52 -6.54 13.16
CA ILE A 229 -15.48 -5.55 12.81
C ILE A 229 -15.13 -5.69 11.32
N SER A 230 -14.95 -6.91 10.83
CA SER A 230 -14.65 -7.29 9.45
C SER A 230 -15.56 -8.39 8.95
N LYS A 231 -16.45 -8.05 8.00
CA LYS A 231 -17.37 -9.03 7.40
C LYS A 231 -16.66 -10.05 6.51
N THR A 232 -15.60 -9.65 5.81
CA THR A 232 -14.89 -10.47 4.82
C THR A 232 -14.13 -11.62 5.48
N PHE A 233 -13.36 -11.34 6.54
CA PHE A 233 -12.65 -12.37 7.31
C PHE A 233 -13.65 -13.34 7.95
N TYR A 234 -14.70 -12.82 8.58
CA TYR A 234 -15.72 -13.65 9.23
C TYR A 234 -16.44 -14.58 8.24
N GLN A 235 -16.72 -14.11 7.01
CA GLN A 235 -17.27 -14.95 5.94
C GLN A 235 -16.30 -16.07 5.54
N GLN A 236 -15.01 -15.79 5.41
CA GLN A 236 -14.00 -16.81 5.11
C GLN A 236 -13.92 -17.86 6.23
N LEU A 237 -13.92 -17.43 7.49
CA LEU A 237 -13.92 -18.33 8.64
C LEU A 237 -15.14 -19.26 8.64
N ARG A 238 -16.36 -18.70 8.48
CA ARG A 238 -17.60 -19.50 8.38
C ARG A 238 -17.62 -20.45 7.19
N SER A 239 -17.11 -20.03 6.04
CA SER A 239 -17.00 -20.90 4.86
C SER A 239 -16.13 -22.12 5.16
N SER A 240 -15.02 -21.93 5.89
CA SER A 240 -14.13 -23.02 6.29
C SER A 240 -14.74 -23.97 7.31
N GLU A 241 -15.66 -23.50 8.16
CA GLU A 241 -16.36 -24.34 9.15
C GLU A 241 -17.48 -25.17 8.50
N ARG A 242 -18.05 -24.69 7.39
CA ARG A 242 -19.05 -25.42 6.61
C ARG A 242 -18.45 -26.50 5.71
N GLN A 243 -17.15 -26.44 5.43
CA GLN A 243 -16.48 -27.45 4.62
C GLN A 243 -16.38 -28.77 5.39
N SER A 244 -16.96 -29.83 4.84
CA SER A 244 -17.01 -31.16 5.46
C SER A 244 -15.64 -31.85 5.53
N LEU A 245 -14.75 -31.51 4.60
CA LEU A 245 -13.38 -32.01 4.54
C LEU A 245 -12.41 -30.86 4.79
N VAL A 246 -11.76 -30.87 5.94
CA VAL A 246 -10.70 -29.91 6.29
C VAL A 246 -9.36 -30.60 6.06
N GLY A 247 -8.70 -30.26 4.95
CA GLY A 247 -7.33 -30.68 4.67
C GLY A 247 -6.30 -29.81 5.41
N PRO A 248 -5.00 -30.18 5.37
CA PRO A 248 -3.94 -29.30 5.81
C PRO A 248 -3.92 -28.01 4.98
N PRO A 249 -3.57 -26.85 5.57
CA PRO A 249 -3.63 -25.58 4.86
C PRO A 249 -2.59 -25.53 3.73
N GLU A 250 -3.03 -25.20 2.51
CA GLU A 250 -2.16 -25.03 1.34
C GLU A 250 -2.15 -23.58 0.86
N SER A 251 -3.33 -22.95 0.86
CA SER A 251 -3.50 -21.56 0.48
C SER A 251 -3.10 -20.61 1.62
N MET A 252 -2.67 -19.40 1.28
CA MET A 252 -2.35 -18.38 2.27
C MET A 252 -3.55 -18.06 3.16
N ARG A 253 -4.76 -18.00 2.59
CA ARG A 253 -6.01 -17.78 3.34
C ARG A 253 -6.28 -18.90 4.34
N GLU A 254 -6.04 -20.15 3.93
CA GLU A 254 -6.25 -21.32 4.78
C GLU A 254 -5.27 -21.36 5.95
N HIS A 255 -4.02 -20.94 5.76
CA HIS A 255 -3.05 -20.80 6.85
C HIS A 255 -3.53 -19.79 7.90
N VAL A 256 -4.03 -18.63 7.47
CA VAL A 256 -4.57 -17.62 8.40
C VAL A 256 -5.83 -18.12 9.10
N VAL A 257 -6.72 -18.85 8.40
CA VAL A 257 -7.91 -19.46 9.02
C VAL A 257 -7.54 -20.57 10.02
N ALA A 258 -6.51 -21.38 9.73
CA ALA A 258 -6.00 -22.39 10.66
C ALA A 258 -5.37 -21.73 11.90
N ALA A 259 -4.61 -20.66 11.71
CA ALA A 259 -4.08 -19.83 12.79
C ALA A 259 -5.21 -19.25 13.65
N ALA A 260 -6.28 -18.75 13.02
CA ALA A 260 -7.45 -18.23 13.70
C ALA A 260 -8.15 -19.28 14.59
N LYS A 261 -8.30 -20.51 14.08
CA LYS A 261 -8.86 -21.63 14.86
C LYS A 261 -7.96 -22.00 16.05
N ALA A 262 -6.64 -22.06 15.84
CA ALA A 262 -5.67 -22.33 16.90
C ALA A 262 -5.70 -21.24 18.00
N MET A 263 -5.81 -19.96 17.60
CA MET A 263 -5.95 -18.84 18.52
C MET A 263 -7.24 -18.91 19.34
N ARG A 264 -8.37 -19.32 18.73
CA ARG A 264 -9.65 -19.55 19.45
C ARG A 264 -9.53 -20.65 20.50
N CYS A 265 -8.72 -21.68 20.24
CA CYS A 265 -8.45 -22.76 21.21
C CYS A 265 -7.36 -22.40 22.25
N GLY A 266 -6.78 -21.20 22.19
CA GLY A 266 -5.72 -20.76 23.11
C GLY A 266 -4.32 -21.32 22.83
N ASN A 267 -4.11 -22.01 21.71
CA ASN A 267 -2.79 -22.51 21.32
C ASN A 267 -2.04 -21.48 20.46
N TRP A 268 -1.30 -20.59 21.13
CA TRP A 268 -0.54 -19.52 20.47
C TRP A 268 0.65 -20.05 19.65
N GLN A 269 1.30 -21.14 20.08
CA GLN A 269 2.45 -21.73 19.37
C GLN A 269 2.02 -22.30 18.02
N ALA A 270 0.88 -23.02 17.99
CA ALA A 270 0.31 -23.50 16.73
C ALA A 270 -0.08 -22.33 15.82
N CYS A 271 -0.68 -21.27 16.37
CA CYS A 271 -1.02 -20.05 15.61
C CYS A 271 0.23 -19.43 14.94
N SER A 272 1.31 -19.24 15.70
CA SER A 272 2.58 -18.71 15.19
C SER A 272 3.18 -19.61 14.10
N ASN A 273 3.19 -20.93 14.31
CA ASN A 273 3.72 -21.88 13.33
C ASN A 273 2.92 -21.90 12.01
N PHE A 274 1.60 -21.66 12.07
CA PHE A 274 0.79 -21.56 10.85
C PHE A 274 1.07 -20.28 10.06
N ILE A 275 1.38 -19.17 10.73
CA ILE A 275 1.68 -17.87 10.09
C ILE A 275 3.13 -17.81 9.60
N VAL A 276 4.07 -18.32 10.40
CA VAL A 276 5.51 -18.33 10.14
C VAL A 276 5.93 -19.71 9.63
N ASN A 277 5.31 -20.14 8.52
CA ASN A 277 5.70 -21.35 7.81
C ASN A 277 6.64 -20.98 6.64
N LYS A 278 7.53 -21.90 6.25
CA LYS A 278 8.43 -21.76 5.08
C LYS A 278 7.67 -21.34 3.80
N LYS A 279 6.46 -21.87 3.59
CA LYS A 279 5.59 -21.51 2.46
C LYS A 279 5.09 -20.05 2.52
N MET A 280 4.69 -19.58 3.70
CA MET A 280 4.24 -18.20 3.90
C MET A 280 5.42 -17.21 3.89
N ASN A 281 6.57 -17.60 4.43
CA ASN A 281 7.79 -16.79 4.41
C ASN A 281 8.17 -16.45 2.97
N THR A 282 8.28 -17.48 2.11
CA THR A 282 8.69 -17.30 0.71
C THR A 282 7.75 -16.39 -0.08
N LYS A 283 6.44 -16.43 0.22
CA LYS A 283 5.41 -15.71 -0.55
C LYS A 283 5.10 -14.31 -0.03
N VAL A 284 5.19 -14.10 1.28
CA VAL A 284 4.69 -12.89 1.96
C VAL A 284 5.83 -12.22 2.71
N TRP A 285 6.39 -12.90 3.71
CA TRP A 285 7.26 -12.24 4.68
C TRP A 285 8.63 -11.86 4.13
N ASP A 286 9.20 -12.66 3.22
CA ASP A 286 10.50 -12.38 2.58
C ASP A 286 10.45 -11.17 1.63
N LEU A 287 9.26 -10.66 1.31
CA LEU A 287 9.10 -9.45 0.49
C LEU A 287 9.31 -8.15 1.27
N PHE A 288 9.31 -8.21 2.60
CA PHE A 288 9.61 -7.05 3.43
C PHE A 288 11.13 -6.83 3.56
N TYR A 289 11.55 -5.56 3.56
CA TYR A 289 12.95 -5.21 3.79
C TYR A 289 13.43 -5.57 5.21
N GLU A 290 12.55 -5.52 6.20
CA GLU A 290 12.82 -5.92 7.59
C GLU A 290 11.94 -7.11 7.99
N ALA A 291 12.04 -8.22 7.27
CA ALA A 291 11.22 -9.41 7.50
C ALA A 291 11.34 -9.96 8.93
N ASP A 292 12.55 -9.96 9.50
CA ASP A 292 12.79 -10.53 10.83
C ASP A 292 12.13 -9.71 11.94
N ARG A 293 12.19 -8.38 11.85
CA ARG A 293 11.49 -7.49 12.77
C ARG A 293 9.98 -7.71 12.77
N VAL A 294 9.41 -7.97 11.59
CA VAL A 294 7.97 -8.24 11.43
C VAL A 294 7.61 -9.65 11.94
N ARG A 295 8.54 -10.60 11.94
CA ARG A 295 8.33 -11.96 12.46
C ARG A 295 8.40 -12.03 13.98
N GLU A 296 9.27 -11.22 14.59
CA GLU A 296 9.43 -11.14 16.04
C GLU A 296 8.30 -10.37 16.73
N MET A 297 7.69 -9.43 15.99
CA MET A 297 6.58 -8.60 16.44
C MET A 297 5.25 -9.37 16.46
#